data_AF-A0AAE0T1E1-F1
#
_entry.id   AF-A0AAE0T1E1-F1
#
_cell.length_a   1.000
_cell.length_b   1.000
_cell.length_c   1.000
_cell.angle_alpha   90.00
_cell.angle_beta   90.00
_cell.angle_gamma   90.00
#
_symmetry.space_group_name_H-M   'P 1'
#
loop_
_entity.id
_entity.type
_entity.pdbx_description
1 polymer ?
#
loop_
_entity_poly.entity_id
_entity_poly.type
_entity_poly.pdbx_seq_one_letter_code
_entity_poly.pdbx_strand_id
1 'polypeptide(L)'
;MSVNWIKNYVGFNLSDEEMRQIPYPMTELTMHVTMKTIQAFGLLGTVLAGPIVAVARKNTRNWTGIKAKMTRYGRGGLILGVVSGPLLTYARMRTVNDPDGAYDRCYRLRYNRNQVRVDQASFLCFIGGAGISSGMKGSAMFGGLVGLSSGIVLSAMYNSMISKEK
;
A
#
# COMPACT_ATOMS: atom_id res chain seq x y z
N MET A 1 9.77 16.28 5.58
CA MET A 1 8.35 15.87 5.71
C MET A 1 7.71 16.66 6.84
N SER A 2 6.44 17.06 6.71
CA SER A 2 5.73 17.78 7.78
C SER A 2 5.07 16.81 8.76
N VAL A 3 5.06 17.18 10.05
CA VAL A 3 4.38 16.46 11.13
C VAL A 3 2.88 16.32 10.82
N ASN A 4 2.26 17.35 10.24
CA ASN A 4 0.83 17.31 9.87
C ASN A 4 0.57 16.26 8.79
N TRP A 5 1.46 16.10 7.82
CA TRP A 5 1.31 15.04 6.82
C TRP A 5 1.31 13.65 7.46
N ILE A 6 2.25 13.40 8.38
CA ILE A 6 2.34 12.12 9.10
C ILE A 6 1.06 11.90 9.93
N LYS A 7 0.60 12.93 10.66
CA LYS A 7 -0.64 12.88 11.44
C LYS A 7 -1.85 12.49 10.58
N ASN A 8 -2.02 13.12 9.41
CA ASN A 8 -3.09 12.76 8.49
C ASN A 8 -2.93 11.32 7.98
N TYR A 9 -1.70 10.94 7.61
CA TYR A 9 -1.40 9.61 7.09
C TYR A 9 -1.68 8.51 8.12
N VAL A 10 -1.40 8.72 9.41
CA VAL A 10 -1.66 7.74 10.48
C VAL A 10 -3.08 7.83 11.07
N GLY A 11 -3.89 8.79 10.63
CA GLY A 11 -5.34 8.83 10.90
C GLY A 11 -5.77 9.80 11.99
N PHE A 12 -4.88 10.71 12.41
CA PHE A 12 -5.32 11.84 13.22
C PHE A 12 -6.15 12.80 12.37
N ASN A 13 -7.27 13.25 12.94
CA ASN A 13 -8.06 14.31 12.35
C ASN A 13 -7.27 15.63 12.47
N LEU A 14 -7.09 16.29 11.34
CA LEU A 14 -6.55 17.64 11.24
C LEU A 14 -7.68 18.58 10.85
N SER A 15 -7.61 19.81 11.34
CA SER A 15 -8.45 20.90 10.84
C SER A 15 -8.10 21.25 9.38
N ASP A 16 -9.01 21.91 8.68
CA ASP A 16 -8.80 22.32 7.28
C ASP A 16 -7.60 23.29 7.16
N GLU A 17 -7.43 24.18 8.13
CA GLU A 17 -6.25 25.06 8.26
C GLU A 17 -4.96 24.25 8.35
N GLU A 18 -4.90 23.22 9.21
CA GLU A 18 -3.72 22.37 9.34
C GLU A 18 -3.45 21.54 8.08
N MET A 19 -4.50 21.11 7.37
CA MET A 19 -4.38 20.41 6.10
C MET A 19 -3.81 21.30 4.99
N ARG A 20 -4.16 22.60 4.96
CA ARG A 20 -3.63 23.56 3.98
C ARG A 20 -2.15 23.86 4.19
N GLN A 21 -1.67 23.79 5.43
CA GLN A 21 -0.28 24.07 5.80
C GLN A 21 0.71 22.95 5.46
N ILE A 22 0.27 21.82 4.89
CA ILE A 22 1.19 20.71 4.53
C ILE A 22 2.08 21.14 3.34
N PRO A 23 3.41 21.27 3.55
CA PRO A 23 4.36 21.67 2.53
C PRO A 23 4.76 20.49 1.62
N TYR A 24 5.29 20.82 0.44
CA TYR A 24 5.85 19.87 -0.54
C TYR A 24 4.84 18.87 -1.14
N PRO A 25 3.86 19.33 -1.93
CA PRO A 25 2.85 18.45 -2.56
C PRO A 25 3.49 17.37 -3.45
N MET A 26 4.60 17.68 -4.11
CA MET A 26 5.33 16.71 -4.95
C MET A 26 5.84 15.49 -4.17
N THR A 27 6.38 15.72 -2.97
CA THR A 27 6.88 14.65 -2.12
C THR A 27 5.73 13.80 -1.58
N GLU A 28 4.64 14.45 -1.17
CA GLU A 28 3.42 13.76 -0.74
C GLU A 28 2.82 12.90 -1.85
N LEU A 29 2.68 13.45 -3.05
CA LEU A 29 2.17 12.72 -4.22
C LEU A 29 3.05 11.51 -4.51
N THR A 30 4.38 11.70 -4.51
CA THR A 30 5.33 10.61 -4.74
C THR A 30 5.18 9.51 -3.70
N MET A 31 5.06 9.86 -2.42
CA MET A 31 4.87 8.88 -1.34
C MET A 31 3.55 8.14 -1.46
N HIS A 32 2.46 8.84 -1.79
CA HIS A 32 1.16 8.22 -2.01
C HIS A 32 1.20 7.22 -3.17
N VAL A 33 1.72 7.64 -4.32
CA VAL A 33 1.84 6.76 -5.50
C VAL A 33 2.74 5.56 -5.18
N THR A 34 3.84 5.77 -4.44
CA THR A 34 4.75 4.70 -4.01
C THR A 34 4.05 3.72 -3.07
N MET A 35 3.22 4.19 -2.14
CA MET A 35 2.46 3.29 -1.27
C MET A 35 1.45 2.46 -2.09
N LYS A 36 0.75 3.08 -3.04
CA LYS A 36 -0.17 2.38 -3.94
C LYS A 36 0.51 1.33 -4.80
N THR A 37 1.71 1.61 -5.32
CA THR A 37 2.46 0.63 -6.12
C THR A 37 3.00 -0.50 -5.26
N ILE A 38 3.46 -0.24 -4.04
CA ILE A 38 3.85 -1.27 -3.07
C ILE A 38 2.67 -2.20 -2.77
N GLN A 39 1.49 -1.64 -2.48
CA GLN A 39 0.28 -2.41 -2.23
C GLN A 39 -0.10 -3.26 -3.45
N ALA A 40 -0.16 -2.65 -4.64
CA ALA A 40 -0.56 -3.33 -5.86
C ALA A 40 0.40 -4.47 -6.23
N PHE A 41 1.70 -4.18 -6.34
CA PHE A 41 2.68 -5.20 -6.74
C PHE A 41 2.92 -6.23 -5.63
N GLY A 42 2.89 -5.83 -4.36
CA GLY A 42 2.97 -6.75 -3.21
C GLY A 42 1.79 -7.73 -3.18
N LEU A 43 0.57 -7.24 -3.37
CA LEU A 43 -0.64 -8.06 -3.46
C LEU A 43 -0.59 -8.99 -4.67
N LEU A 44 -0.31 -8.47 -5.87
CA LEU A 44 -0.21 -9.28 -7.10
C LEU A 44 0.86 -10.36 -6.99
N GLY A 45 2.03 -10.03 -6.42
CA GLY A 45 3.12 -10.97 -6.20
C GLY A 45 2.75 -12.08 -5.22
N THR A 46 2.11 -11.71 -4.10
CA THR A 46 1.79 -12.64 -3.01
C THR A 46 0.58 -13.51 -3.31
N VAL A 47 -0.50 -12.91 -3.82
CA VAL A 47 -1.82 -13.56 -3.95
C VAL A 47 -2.01 -14.21 -5.31
N LEU A 48 -1.42 -13.66 -6.38
CA LEU A 48 -1.59 -14.20 -7.74
C LEU A 48 -0.34 -14.89 -8.25
N ALA A 49 0.75 -14.16 -8.48
CA ALA A 49 1.93 -14.69 -9.17
C ALA A 49 2.58 -15.85 -8.40
N GLY A 50 2.76 -15.71 -7.08
CA GLY A 50 3.35 -16.73 -6.23
C GLY A 50 2.62 -18.08 -6.28
N PRO A 51 1.30 -18.13 -5.98
CA PRO A 51 0.53 -19.37 -6.04
C PRO A 51 0.47 -20.00 -7.44
N ILE A 52 0.27 -19.18 -8.49
CA ILE A 52 0.25 -19.68 -9.88
C ILE A 52 1.56 -20.38 -10.22
N VAL A 53 2.70 -19.76 -9.92
CA VAL A 53 4.02 -20.35 -10.16
C VAL A 53 4.26 -21.60 -9.31
N ALA A 54 3.75 -21.62 -8.08
CA ALA A 54 3.89 -22.77 -7.18
C ALA A 54 3.11 -24.00 -7.70
N VAL A 55 1.91 -23.80 -8.22
CA VAL A 55 1.05 -24.86 -8.79
C VAL A 55 1.57 -25.34 -10.15
N ALA A 56 2.11 -24.43 -10.97
CA ALA A 56 2.69 -24.78 -12.27
C ALA A 56 3.92 -25.70 -12.14
N ARG A 57 4.68 -25.61 -11.04
CA ARG A 57 5.89 -26.43 -10.82
C ARG A 57 5.59 -27.61 -9.90
N LYS A 58 5.73 -28.84 -10.40
CA LYS A 58 5.43 -30.08 -9.66
C LYS A 58 6.10 -30.14 -8.28
N ASN A 59 7.35 -29.68 -8.16
CA ASN A 59 8.14 -29.75 -6.91
C ASN A 59 7.69 -28.75 -5.82
N THR A 60 6.77 -27.82 -6.13
CA THR A 60 6.32 -26.78 -5.19
C THR A 60 4.84 -26.84 -4.86
N ARG A 61 4.14 -27.93 -5.23
CA ARG A 61 2.72 -28.16 -4.96
C ARG A 61 2.41 -28.59 -3.51
N ASN A 62 3.22 -28.16 -2.57
CA ASN A 62 2.99 -28.35 -1.14
C ASN A 62 2.97 -26.99 -0.44
N TRP A 63 2.43 -26.95 0.78
CA TRP A 63 2.25 -25.70 1.51
C TRP A 63 3.54 -24.89 1.68
N THR A 64 4.65 -25.57 1.97
CA THR A 64 5.97 -24.96 2.13
C THR A 64 6.45 -24.31 0.82
N GLY A 65 6.28 -25.01 -0.31
CA GLY A 65 6.61 -24.51 -1.64
C GLY A 65 5.75 -23.31 -2.06
N ILE A 66 4.44 -23.39 -1.79
CA ILE A 66 3.50 -22.28 -2.05
C ILE A 66 3.90 -21.06 -1.22
N LYS A 67 4.08 -21.21 0.10
CA LYS A 67 4.54 -20.12 0.99
C LYS A 67 5.84 -19.49 0.50
N ALA A 68 6.83 -20.29 0.10
CA ALA A 68 8.10 -19.80 -0.40
C ALA A 68 7.94 -18.97 -1.68
N LYS A 69 7.08 -19.40 -2.62
CA LYS A 69 6.80 -18.65 -3.84
C LYS A 69 6.00 -17.39 -3.58
N MET A 70 4.95 -17.44 -2.75
CA MET A 70 4.19 -16.25 -2.32
C MET A 70 5.14 -15.21 -1.72
N THR A 71 6.04 -15.63 -0.82
CA THR A 71 7.01 -14.73 -0.18
C THR A 71 7.99 -14.14 -1.20
N ARG A 72 8.53 -14.96 -2.10
CA ARG A 72 9.51 -14.50 -3.11
C ARG A 72 8.90 -13.50 -4.09
N TYR A 73 7.75 -13.83 -4.65
CA TYR A 73 7.08 -12.98 -5.63
C TYR A 73 6.46 -11.75 -4.96
N GLY A 74 5.93 -11.88 -3.74
CA GLY A 74 5.47 -10.75 -2.94
C GLY A 74 6.60 -9.77 -2.61
N ARG A 75 7.75 -10.26 -2.12
CA ARG A 75 8.94 -9.41 -1.87
C ARG A 75 9.42 -8.72 -3.15
N GLY A 76 9.48 -9.45 -4.27
CA GLY A 76 9.79 -8.87 -5.58
C GLY A 76 8.82 -7.77 -5.96
N GLY A 77 7.53 -7.99 -5.70
CA GLY A 77 6.47 -7.01 -5.88
C GLY A 77 6.65 -5.75 -5.03
N LEU A 78 7.00 -5.88 -3.74
CA LEU A 78 7.28 -4.71 -2.88
C LEU A 78 8.44 -3.87 -3.44
N ILE A 79 9.54 -4.53 -3.86
CA ILE A 79 10.71 -3.85 -4.45
C ILE A 79 10.32 -3.14 -5.74
N LEU A 80 9.58 -3.80 -6.63
CA LEU A 80 9.05 -3.19 -7.85
C LEU A 80 8.13 -2.01 -7.53
N GLY A 81 7.33 -2.10 -6.47
CA GLY A 81 6.50 -1.01 -5.97
C GLY A 81 7.29 0.22 -5.55
N VAL A 82 8.33 0.02 -4.73
CA VAL A 82 9.22 1.11 -4.28
C VAL A 82 9.85 1.84 -5.46
N VAL A 83 10.32 1.10 -6.47
CA VAL A 83 10.99 1.69 -7.64
C VAL A 83 9.99 2.34 -8.61
N SER A 84 8.85 1.68 -8.87
CA SER A 84 7.85 2.18 -9.81
C SER A 84 7.10 3.41 -9.30
N GLY A 85 6.99 3.61 -7.98
CA GLY A 85 6.29 4.76 -7.39
C GLY A 85 6.82 6.12 -7.86
N PRO A 86 8.11 6.43 -7.64
CA PRO A 86 8.74 7.65 -8.13
C PRO A 86 8.73 7.75 -9.66
N LEU A 87 8.95 6.64 -10.38
CA LEU A 87 8.93 6.62 -11.84
C LEU A 87 7.56 6.98 -12.41
N LEU A 88 6.48 6.40 -11.87
CA LEU A 88 5.11 6.69 -12.28
C LEU A 88 4.69 8.11 -11.89
N THR A 89 5.16 8.60 -10.74
CA THR A 89 4.92 9.99 -10.35
C THR A 89 5.60 10.94 -11.34
N TYR A 90 6.87 10.71 -11.65
CA TYR A 90 7.62 11.51 -12.61
C TYR A 90 7.00 11.47 -14.01
N ALA A 91 6.66 10.27 -14.51
CA ALA A 91 6.01 10.10 -15.80
C ALA A 91 4.66 10.84 -15.86
N ARG A 92 3.88 10.80 -14.77
CA ARG A 92 2.62 11.52 -14.70
C ARG A 92 2.83 13.04 -14.69
N MET A 93 3.80 13.53 -13.94
CA MET A 93 4.06 14.98 -13.86
C MET A 93 4.52 15.57 -15.18
N ARG A 94 5.22 14.80 -16.02
CA ARG A 94 5.54 15.22 -17.40
C ARG A 94 4.32 15.43 -18.29
N THR A 95 3.17 14.84 -17.94
CA THR A 95 1.92 14.96 -18.71
C THR A 95 0.95 16.00 -18.14
N VAL A 96 1.20 16.50 -16.93
CA VAL A 96 0.37 17.52 -16.31
C VAL A 96 0.96 18.88 -16.69
N ASN A 97 0.24 19.62 -17.55
CA ASN A 97 0.65 20.94 -18.02
C ASN A 97 0.31 22.06 -17.01
N ASP A 98 -0.42 21.74 -15.94
CA ASP A 98 -0.86 22.69 -14.93
C ASP A 98 0.13 22.72 -13.74
N PRO A 99 0.74 23.88 -13.43
CA PRO A 99 1.63 24.03 -12.28
C PRO A 99 0.95 23.69 -10.94
N ASP A 100 -0.38 23.83 -10.83
CA ASP A 100 -1.14 23.56 -9.61
C ASP A 100 -1.74 22.14 -9.58
N GLY A 101 -1.63 21.37 -10.67
CA GLY A 101 -2.25 20.05 -10.79
C GLY A 101 -1.74 19.03 -9.76
N ALA A 102 -0.50 19.17 -9.28
CA ALA A 102 0.01 18.35 -8.18
C ALA A 102 -0.63 18.72 -6.84
N TYR A 103 -0.87 20.01 -6.60
CA TYR A 103 -1.48 20.51 -5.37
C TYR A 103 -2.95 20.09 -5.27
N ASP A 104 -3.75 20.30 -6.33
CA ASP A 104 -5.15 19.84 -6.37
C ASP A 104 -5.25 18.32 -6.11
N ARG A 105 -4.35 17.56 -6.74
CA ARG A 105 -4.35 16.11 -6.56
C ARG A 105 -4.02 15.71 -5.14
N CYS A 106 -3.00 16.30 -4.52
CA CYS A 106 -2.68 16.08 -3.11
C CYS A 106 -3.85 16.47 -2.21
N TYR A 107 -4.47 17.63 -2.47
CA TYR A 107 -5.65 18.08 -1.74
C TYR A 107 -6.76 17.02 -1.79
N ARG A 108 -7.16 16.56 -2.98
CA ARG A 108 -8.17 15.50 -3.13
C ARG A 108 -7.80 14.19 -2.44
N LEU A 109 -6.51 13.82 -2.42
CA LEU A 109 -6.03 12.62 -1.74
C LEU A 109 -6.15 12.73 -0.22
N ARG A 110 -5.86 13.91 0.37
CA ARG A 110 -5.99 14.16 1.81
C ARG A 110 -7.43 13.97 2.30
N TYR A 111 -8.41 14.36 1.49
CA TYR A 111 -9.84 14.23 1.82
C TYR A 111 -10.44 12.87 1.42
N ASN A 112 -9.73 12.05 0.65
CA ASN A 112 -10.20 10.72 0.29
C ASN A 112 -10.03 9.71 1.44
N ARG A 113 -10.95 9.77 2.40
CA ARG A 113 -10.94 8.92 3.61
C ARG A 113 -10.94 7.42 3.30
N ASN A 114 -11.60 7.00 2.22
CA ASN A 114 -11.60 5.59 1.81
C ASN A 114 -10.19 5.13 1.44
N GLN A 115 -9.45 5.92 0.64
CA GLN A 115 -8.08 5.57 0.26
C GLN A 115 -7.12 5.62 1.43
N VAL A 116 -7.21 6.64 2.28
CA VAL A 116 -6.39 6.79 3.48
C VAL A 116 -6.58 5.59 4.42
N ARG A 117 -7.82 5.13 4.61
CA ARG A 117 -8.12 3.95 5.43
C ARG A 117 -7.50 2.66 4.87
N VAL A 118 -7.47 2.49 3.55
CA VAL A 118 -6.79 1.34 2.93
C VAL A 118 -5.28 1.43 3.19
N ASP A 119 -4.69 2.62 3.05
CA ASP A 119 -3.26 2.81 3.24
C ASP A 119 -2.84 2.50 4.68
N GLN A 120 -3.59 3.04 5.66
CA GLN A 120 -3.39 2.77 7.08
C GLN A 120 -3.55 1.28 7.42
N ALA A 121 -4.66 0.67 7.00
CA ALA A 121 -4.93 -0.74 7.30
C ALA A 121 -3.87 -1.65 6.70
N SER A 122 -3.47 -1.42 5.44
CA SER A 122 -2.42 -2.22 4.78
C SER A 122 -1.08 -2.11 5.49
N PHE A 123 -0.68 -0.92 5.94
CA PHE A 123 0.58 -0.68 6.63
C PHE A 123 0.57 -1.27 8.04
N LEU A 124 -0.48 -1.03 8.82
CA LEU A 124 -0.64 -1.58 10.16
C LEU A 124 -0.71 -3.11 10.14
N CYS A 125 -1.47 -3.69 9.21
CA CYS A 125 -1.54 -5.13 9.08
C CYS A 125 -0.22 -5.72 8.55
N PHE A 126 0.56 -5.01 7.71
CA PHE A 126 1.91 -5.46 7.33
C PHE A 126 2.82 -5.58 8.55
N ILE A 127 2.90 -4.53 9.39
CA ILE A 127 3.72 -4.56 10.60
C ILE A 127 3.21 -5.60 11.59
N GLY A 128 1.91 -5.61 11.85
CA GLY A 128 1.28 -6.57 12.77
C GLY A 128 1.45 -8.01 12.32
N GLY A 129 1.25 -8.29 11.03
CA GLY A 129 1.46 -9.61 10.44
C GLY A 129 2.91 -10.07 10.50
N ALA A 130 3.86 -9.17 10.25
CA ALA A 130 5.29 -9.45 10.40
C ALA A 130 5.65 -9.76 11.87
N GLY A 131 5.14 -8.96 12.82
CA GLY A 131 5.35 -9.15 14.25
C GLY A 131 4.79 -10.47 14.76
N ILE A 132 3.52 -10.75 14.48
CA ILE A 132 2.84 -12.00 14.87
C ILE A 132 3.59 -13.20 14.29
N SER A 133 3.89 -13.19 12.99
CA SER A 133 4.58 -14.32 12.36
C SER A 133 5.97 -14.52 12.93
N SER A 134 6.69 -13.46 13.31
CA SER A 134 8.02 -13.58 13.93
C SER A 134 7.93 -14.17 15.33
N GLY A 135 6.94 -13.74 16.13
CA GLY A 135 6.69 -14.30 17.46
C GLY A 135 6.34 -15.79 17.43
N MET A 136 5.69 -16.25 16.36
CA MET A 136 5.39 -17.66 16.10
C MET A 136 6.54 -18.45 15.46
N LYS A 137 7.77 -17.90 15.43
CA LYS A 137 8.95 -18.48 14.75
C LYS A 137 8.78 -18.71 13.24
N GLY A 138 7.85 -18.00 12.61
CA GLY A 138 7.61 -18.00 11.18
C GLY A 138 8.41 -16.91 10.45
N SER A 139 8.20 -16.79 9.13
CA SER A 139 8.85 -15.76 8.33
C SER A 139 8.14 -14.41 8.50
N ALA A 140 8.85 -13.43 9.07
CA ALA A 140 8.39 -12.05 9.20
C ALA A 140 7.87 -11.48 7.86
N MET A 141 8.59 -11.73 6.77
CA MET A 141 8.22 -11.25 5.44
C MET A 141 6.92 -11.88 4.94
N PHE A 142 6.75 -13.20 5.12
CA PHE A 142 5.50 -13.85 4.75
C PHE A 142 4.32 -13.32 5.56
N GLY A 143 4.48 -13.22 6.89
CA GLY A 143 3.48 -12.65 7.77
C GLY A 143 3.11 -11.22 7.40
N GLY A 144 4.11 -10.39 7.08
CA GLY A 144 3.89 -9.02 6.62
C GLY A 144 3.13 -8.95 5.29
N LEU A 145 3.51 -9.76 4.30
CA LEU A 145 2.83 -9.80 3.00
C LEU A 145 1.36 -10.27 3.10
N VAL A 146 1.09 -11.28 3.94
CA VAL A 146 -0.27 -11.72 4.25
C VAL A 146 -1.03 -10.60 4.96
N GLY A 147 -0.42 -9.97 5.96
CA GLY A 147 -0.97 -8.83 6.66
C GLY A 147 -1.34 -7.67 5.74
N LEU A 148 -0.43 -7.25 4.86
CA LEU A 148 -0.66 -6.21 3.85
C LEU A 148 -1.84 -6.58 2.96
N SER A 149 -1.89 -7.81 2.47
CA SER A 149 -2.97 -8.28 1.58
C SER A 149 -4.32 -8.26 2.29
N SER A 150 -4.37 -8.78 3.52
CA SER A 150 -5.57 -8.76 4.36
C SER A 150 -6.03 -7.33 4.68
N GLY A 151 -5.10 -6.43 5.01
CA GLY A 151 -5.42 -5.02 5.30
C GLY A 151 -6.04 -4.30 4.10
N ILE A 152 -5.53 -4.57 2.88
CA ILE A 152 -6.12 -4.04 1.64
C ILE A 152 -7.54 -4.55 1.46
N VAL A 153 -7.73 -5.87 1.52
CA VAL A 153 -9.03 -6.51 1.25
C VAL A 153 -10.07 -6.11 2.28
N LEU A 154 -9.74 -6.22 3.57
CA LEU A 154 -10.67 -5.91 4.67
C LEU A 154 -11.09 -4.43 4.65
N SER A 155 -10.14 -3.53 4.41
CA SER A 155 -10.44 -2.10 4.36
C SER A 155 -11.26 -1.73 3.11
N ALA A 156 -11.00 -2.38 1.97
CA ALA A 156 -11.82 -2.22 0.76
C ALA A 156 -13.26 -2.76 0.96
N MET A 157 -13.41 -3.90 1.62
CA MET A 157 -14.72 -4.46 1.98
C MET A 157 -15.48 -3.52 2.92
N TYR A 158 -14.81 -3.04 3.97
CA TYR A 158 -15.39 -2.08 4.93
C TYR A 158 -15.85 -0.79 4.25
N ASN A 159 -15.02 -0.22 3.36
CA ASN A 159 -15.39 0.95 2.55
C ASN A 159 -16.62 0.69 1.69
N SER A 160 -16.74 -0.52 1.13
CA SER A 160 -17.87 -0.91 0.29
C SER A 160 -19.17 -1.09 1.10
N MET A 161 -19.07 -1.54 2.34
CA MET A 161 -20.23 -1.69 3.23
C MET A 161 -20.78 -0.32 3.64
N ILE A 162 -19.93 0.60 4.12
CA ILE A 162 -20.35 1.96 4.49
C ILE A 162 -20.95 2.71 3.30
N SER A 163 -20.43 2.48 2.10
CA SER A 163 -20.97 3.12 0.89
C SER A 163 -22.39 2.67 0.55
N LYS A 164 -22.85 1.52 1.05
CA LYS A 164 -24.23 1.02 0.82
C LYS A 164 -25.23 1.52 1.86
N GLU A 165 -24.75 2.05 2.98
CA GLU A 165 -25.59 2.59 4.06
C GLU A 165 -25.92 4.07 3.88
N LYS A 166 -25.37 4.71 2.83
CA LYS A 166 -25.66 6.10 2.42
C LYS A 166 -26.50 6.12 1.15
#